data_AF-A0A5A8AD82-F1
#
_entry.id   AF-A0A5A8AD82-F1
#
_cell.length_a   1.000
_cell.length_b   1.000
_cell.length_c   1.000
_cell.angle_alpha   90.00
_cell.angle_beta   90.00
_cell.angle_gamma   90.00
#
_symmetry.space_group_name_H-M   'P 1'
#
loop_
_entity.id
_entity.type
_entity.pdbx_description
1 polymer ?
#
loop_
_entity_poly.entity_id
_entity_poly.type
_entity_poly.pdbx_seq_one_letter_code
_entity_poly.pdbx_strand_id
1 'polypeptide(L)'
;MKTSSISFRKTVMLRAYHIMNETGKEWADCLRKAWQLYRINKEMHQGEVTFYFEKKDGEIRKATGTLKIDYEFKTQNQPNPKVFTYFDIEAGAFRCFKIENFIMIEPARTPENRAAAVLKKTPAKLIRKRFKFVKTK
;
A
#
# COMPACT_ATOMS: atom_id res chain seq x y z
N MET A 1 19.23 23.53 -4.31
CA MET A 1 19.21 22.72 -3.06
C MET A 1 18.98 21.26 -3.42
N LYS A 2 19.87 20.34 -3.01
CA LYS A 2 19.65 18.90 -3.21
C LYS A 2 18.53 18.47 -2.25
N THR A 3 17.34 18.20 -2.77
CA THR A 3 16.28 17.57 -1.98
C THR A 3 16.73 16.15 -1.66
N SER A 4 17.00 15.87 -0.37
CA SER A 4 17.27 14.50 0.06
C SER A 4 16.02 13.67 -0.21
N SER A 5 16.09 12.76 -1.20
CA SER A 5 14.98 11.88 -1.53
C SER A 5 14.60 11.08 -0.29
N ILE A 6 13.37 11.24 0.22
CA ILE A 6 12.90 10.49 1.38
C ILE A 6 12.99 9.00 1.05
N SER A 7 13.86 8.28 1.77
CA SER A 7 14.00 6.83 1.62
C SER A 7 12.72 6.11 2.02
N PHE A 8 12.36 5.04 1.32
CA PHE A 8 11.19 4.21 1.65
C PHE A 8 11.21 3.77 3.12
N ARG A 9 12.40 3.45 3.65
CA ARG A 9 12.59 3.05 5.05
C ARG A 9 12.16 4.15 5.99
N LYS A 10 12.55 5.40 5.70
CA LYS A 10 12.18 6.57 6.49
C LYS A 10 10.66 6.73 6.54
N THR A 11 9.97 6.61 5.40
CA THR A 11 8.50 6.71 5.34
C THR A 11 7.80 5.62 6.13
N VAL A 12 8.22 4.36 5.96
CA VAL A 12 7.60 3.21 6.65
C VAL A 12 7.83 3.29 8.15
N MET A 13 9.05 3.58 8.59
CA MET A 13 9.38 3.69 10.02
C MET A 13 8.66 4.87 10.68
N LEU A 14 8.59 6.02 10.00
CA LEU A 14 7.88 7.20 10.51
C LEU A 14 6.37 6.94 10.64
N ARG A 15 5.76 6.28 9.65
CA ARG A 15 4.35 5.88 9.72
C ARG A 15 4.09 4.87 10.84
N ALA A 16 4.96 3.87 10.99
CA ALA A 16 4.84 2.88 12.07
C ALA A 16 4.89 3.56 13.45
N TYR A 17 5.79 4.52 13.64
CA TYR A 17 5.86 5.33 14.86
C TYR A 17 4.57 6.09 15.14
N HIS A 18 4.01 6.77 14.14
CA HIS A 18 2.74 7.47 14.33
C HIS A 18 1.59 6.51 14.64
N ILE A 19 1.50 5.37 13.97
CA ILE A 19 0.46 4.35 14.27
C ILE A 19 0.62 3.86 15.72
N MET A 20 1.85 3.58 16.16
CA MET A 20 2.12 3.14 17.53
C MET A 20 1.73 4.22 18.55
N ASN A 21 2.12 5.47 18.31
CA ASN A 21 1.83 6.57 19.22
C ASN A 21 0.32 6.85 19.37
N GLU A 22 -0.47 6.70 18.30
CA GLU A 22 -1.91 6.95 18.34
C GLU A 22 -2.70 5.73 18.85
N THR A 23 -2.24 4.50 18.60
CA THR A 23 -3.01 3.27 18.92
C THR A 23 -2.53 2.51 20.16
N GLY A 24 -1.29 2.73 20.61
CA GLY A 24 -0.64 1.97 21.68
C GLY A 24 -0.35 0.50 21.34
N LYS A 25 -0.52 0.07 20.08
CA LYS A 25 -0.27 -1.32 19.65
C LYS A 25 1.22 -1.63 19.60
N GLU A 26 1.55 -2.93 19.61
CA GLU A 26 2.93 -3.38 19.46
C GLU A 26 3.59 -2.86 18.18
N TRP A 27 4.88 -2.55 18.27
CA TRP A 27 5.67 -2.02 17.16
C TRP A 27 5.60 -2.92 15.91
N ALA A 28 5.64 -4.24 16.08
CA ALA A 28 5.62 -5.19 14.98
C ALA A 28 4.33 -5.09 14.14
N ASP A 29 3.18 -4.92 14.80
CA ASP A 29 1.89 -4.75 14.11
C ASP A 29 1.79 -3.40 13.41
N CYS A 30 2.25 -2.36 14.07
CA CYS A 30 2.35 -1.02 13.49
C CYS A 30 3.24 -1.02 12.24
N LEU A 31 4.35 -1.75 12.26
CA LEU A 31 5.26 -1.88 11.13
C LEU A 31 4.62 -2.65 9.96
N ARG A 32 3.93 -3.77 10.23
CA ARG A 32 3.18 -4.52 9.22
C ARG A 32 2.14 -3.63 8.55
N LYS A 33 1.43 -2.82 9.32
CA LYS A 33 0.42 -1.88 8.84
C LYS A 33 1.02 -0.77 7.98
N ALA A 34 2.10 -0.13 8.45
CA ALA A 34 2.84 0.88 7.69
C ALA A 34 3.39 0.32 6.36
N TRP A 35 3.81 -0.94 6.34
CA TRP A 35 4.27 -1.60 5.12
C TRP A 35 3.14 -1.82 4.11
N GLN A 36 1.96 -2.23 4.56
CA GLN A 36 0.77 -2.33 3.70
C GLN A 36 0.41 -0.97 3.10
N LEU A 37 0.43 0.10 3.91
CA LEU A 37 0.20 1.46 3.44
C LEU A 37 1.21 1.92 2.37
N TYR A 38 2.49 1.55 2.51
CA TYR A 38 3.48 1.82 1.47
C TYR A 38 3.17 1.07 0.18
N ARG A 39 2.79 -0.21 0.29
CA ARG A 39 2.48 -1.05 -0.87
C ARG A 39 1.28 -0.54 -1.65
N ILE A 40 0.18 -0.18 -0.97
CA ILE A 40 -0.99 0.39 -1.65
C ILE A 40 -0.64 1.68 -2.36
N ASN A 41 0.20 2.54 -1.75
CA ASN A 41 0.59 3.80 -2.36
C ASN A 41 1.32 3.53 -3.68
N LYS A 42 2.24 2.57 -3.67
CA LYS A 42 2.97 2.14 -4.87
C LYS A 42 2.03 1.54 -5.93
N GLU A 43 1.10 0.68 -5.52
CA GLU A 43 0.12 0.05 -6.41
C GLU A 43 -0.85 1.08 -7.01
N MET A 44 -1.27 2.10 -6.25
CA MET A 44 -2.14 3.19 -6.71
C MET A 44 -1.51 4.11 -7.76
N HIS A 45 -0.18 4.25 -7.77
CA HIS A 45 0.51 4.97 -8.86
C HIS A 45 0.52 4.15 -10.17
N GLN A 46 0.24 2.85 -10.10
CA GLN A 46 0.20 1.95 -11.26
C GLN A 46 -1.22 1.71 -11.76
N GLY A 47 -2.22 1.79 -10.87
CA GLY A 47 -3.62 1.60 -11.20
C GLY A 47 -4.55 1.82 -10.01
N GLU A 48 -5.66 1.11 -10.00
CA GLU A 48 -6.73 1.26 -9.01
C GLU A 48 -6.61 0.19 -7.94
N VAL A 49 -6.82 0.56 -6.69
CA VAL A 49 -6.74 -0.35 -5.54
C VAL A 49 -7.97 -0.16 -4.68
N THR A 50 -8.66 -1.27 -4.39
CA THR A 50 -9.78 -1.28 -3.45
C THR A 50 -9.30 -1.64 -2.05
N PHE A 51 -9.70 -0.86 -1.05
CA PHE A 51 -9.26 -1.03 0.34
C PHE A 51 -10.35 -0.60 1.32
N TYR A 52 -10.15 -0.96 2.58
CA TYR A 52 -11.06 -0.71 3.68
C TYR A 52 -10.38 0.11 4.76
N PHE A 53 -11.11 1.08 5.31
CA PHE A 53 -10.66 1.87 6.46
C PHE A 53 -11.84 2.26 7.35
N GLU A 54 -11.55 2.53 8.61
CA GLU A 54 -12.53 2.99 9.58
C GLU A 54 -12.70 4.51 9.50
N LYS A 55 -13.95 4.97 9.44
CA LYS A 55 -14.28 6.39 9.52
C LYS A 55 -14.20 6.90 10.96
N LYS A 56 -14.38 8.21 11.15
CA LYS A 56 -14.44 8.83 12.48
C LYS A 56 -15.65 8.38 13.30
N ASP A 57 -16.74 8.01 12.65
CA ASP A 57 -17.96 7.49 13.28
C ASP A 57 -17.92 5.97 13.54
N GLY A 58 -16.80 5.30 13.25
CA GLY A 58 -16.60 3.87 13.45
C GLY A 58 -17.12 2.99 12.31
N GLU A 59 -17.77 3.56 11.30
CA GLU A 59 -18.23 2.80 10.14
C GLU A 59 -17.03 2.39 9.25
N ILE A 60 -17.03 1.13 8.80
CA ILE A 60 -16.05 0.62 7.85
C ILE A 60 -16.43 1.07 6.45
N ARG A 61 -15.57 1.87 5.82
CA ARG A 61 -15.74 2.29 4.43
C ARG A 61 -14.89 1.43 3.50
N LYS A 62 -15.53 0.94 2.44
CA LYS A 62 -14.89 0.45 1.22
C LYS A 62 -14.61 1.63 0.29
N ALA A 63 -13.41 1.70 -0.28
CA ALA A 63 -13.07 2.71 -1.27
C ALA A 63 -12.19 2.13 -2.38
N THR A 64 -12.41 2.59 -3.61
CA THR A 64 -11.56 2.30 -4.77
C THR A 64 -10.76 3.56 -5.10
N GLY A 65 -9.45 3.50 -4.85
CA GLY A 65 -8.56 4.65 -4.94
C GLY A 65 -7.48 4.51 -6.01
N THR A 66 -7.07 5.64 -6.58
CA THR A 66 -5.95 5.75 -7.53
C THR A 66 -5.09 6.97 -7.23
N LEU A 67 -3.83 6.93 -7.65
CA LEU A 67 -2.92 8.07 -7.72
C LEU A 67 -2.38 8.29 -9.14
N LYS A 68 -2.85 7.48 -10.11
CA LYS A 68 -2.54 7.61 -11.53
C LYS A 68 -3.51 8.60 -12.17
N ILE A 69 -3.44 9.85 -11.75
CA ILE A 69 -4.24 10.95 -12.29
C ILE A 69 -3.32 12.10 -12.67
N ASP A 70 -3.74 12.86 -13.67
CA ASP A 70 -3.06 14.09 -14.04
C ASP A 70 -3.46 15.19 -13.04
N TYR A 71 -2.62 15.40 -12.04
CA TYR A 71 -2.88 16.35 -10.95
C TYR A 71 -1.62 17.12 -10.58
N GLU A 72 -1.73 18.44 -10.63
CA GLU A 72 -0.71 19.35 -10.14
C GLU A 72 -0.97 19.71 -8.67
N PHE A 73 0.05 19.52 -7.84
CA PHE A 73 -0.03 19.90 -6.43
C PHE A 73 -0.15 21.41 -6.29
N LYS A 74 -1.22 21.87 -5.62
CA LYS A 74 -1.45 23.29 -5.32
C LYS A 74 -0.40 23.92 -4.39
N THR A 75 0.39 23.11 -3.68
CA THR A 75 1.37 23.60 -2.69
C THR A 75 2.58 22.69 -2.66
N GLN A 76 3.77 23.27 -2.40
CA GLN A 76 5.05 22.54 -2.31
C GLN A 76 5.33 21.95 -0.91
N ASN A 77 4.32 21.90 -0.03
CA ASN A 77 4.49 21.42 1.34
C ASN A 77 4.72 19.91 1.38
N GLN A 78 5.54 19.47 2.34
CA GLN A 78 5.73 18.04 2.56
C GLN A 78 4.41 17.39 2.99
N PRO A 79 4.04 16.22 2.43
CA PRO A 79 2.82 15.53 2.80
C PRO A 79 2.87 15.07 4.25
N ASN A 80 1.75 15.23 4.96
CA ASN A 80 1.63 14.81 6.36
C ASN A 80 1.75 13.27 6.47
N PRO A 81 2.72 12.72 7.23
CA PRO A 81 2.90 11.28 7.34
C PRO A 81 1.75 10.56 8.05
N LYS A 82 0.96 11.24 8.89
CA LYS A 82 -0.18 10.67 9.64
C LYS A 82 -1.43 10.42 8.79
N VAL A 83 -1.47 10.95 7.57
CA VAL A 83 -2.65 10.91 6.71
C VAL A 83 -2.28 10.20 5.40
N PHE A 84 -3.22 9.40 4.91
CA PHE A 84 -3.13 8.78 3.60
C PHE A 84 -4.13 9.45 2.65
N THR A 85 -3.63 10.11 1.62
CA THR A 85 -4.43 10.80 0.60
C THR A 85 -4.51 9.95 -0.65
N TYR A 86 -5.68 9.90 -1.27
CA TYR A 86 -5.96 9.17 -2.51
C TYR A 86 -7.04 9.88 -3.32
N PHE A 87 -7.11 9.62 -4.62
CA PHE A 87 -8.26 10.01 -5.44
C PHE A 87 -9.30 8.89 -5.40
N ASP A 88 -10.49 9.19 -4.90
CA ASP A 88 -11.60 8.25 -4.82
C ASP A 88 -12.36 8.26 -6.15
N ILE A 89 -12.37 7.11 -6.84
CA ILE A 89 -12.94 6.99 -8.18
C ILE A 89 -14.46 7.09 -8.13
N GLU A 90 -15.09 6.49 -7.11
CA GLU A 90 -16.55 6.49 -6.97
C GLU A 90 -17.06 7.88 -6.62
N ALA A 91 -16.29 8.64 -5.83
CA ALA A 91 -16.65 10.01 -5.46
C ALA A 91 -16.16 11.07 -6.47
N GLY A 92 -15.27 10.72 -7.40
CA GLY A 92 -14.64 11.65 -8.33
C GLY A 92 -13.84 12.77 -7.64
N ALA A 93 -13.31 12.52 -6.43
CA ALA A 93 -12.68 13.56 -5.61
C ALA A 93 -11.53 13.02 -4.75
N PHE A 94 -10.59 13.90 -4.42
CA PHE A 94 -9.55 13.60 -3.44
C PHE A 94 -10.14 13.41 -2.05
N ARG A 95 -9.75 12.32 -1.40
CA ARG A 95 -10.10 12.01 -0.01
C ARG A 95 -8.87 11.60 0.75
N CYS A 96 -9.00 11.61 2.07
CA CYS A 96 -7.93 11.16 2.95
C CYS A 96 -8.49 10.50 4.20
N PHE A 97 -7.68 9.63 4.80
CA PHE A 97 -7.97 8.98 6.06
C PHE A 97 -6.71 8.92 6.92
N LYS A 98 -6.87 8.77 8.23
CA LYS A 98 -5.72 8.62 9.14
C LYS A 98 -5.11 7.23 9.01
N ILE A 99 -3.79 7.13 8.99
CA ILE A 99 -3.09 5.87 8.69
C ILE A 99 -3.41 4.75 9.70
N GLU A 100 -3.72 5.09 10.94
CA GLU A 100 -4.11 4.15 11.99
C GLU A 100 -5.48 3.51 11.73
N ASN A 101 -6.35 4.15 10.96
CA ASN A 101 -7.68 3.64 10.61
C ASN A 101 -7.66 2.67 9.43
N PHE A 102 -6.51 2.45 8.80
CA PHE A 102 -6.39 1.46 7.73
C PHE A 102 -6.79 0.06 8.23
N ILE A 103 -7.56 -0.70 7.46
CA ILE A 103 -7.96 -2.06 7.88
C ILE A 103 -7.23 -3.08 7.01
N MET A 104 -7.59 -3.14 5.74
CA MET A 104 -7.04 -4.14 4.81
C MET A 104 -7.22 -3.70 3.37
N ILE A 105 -6.50 -4.39 2.48
CA ILE A 105 -6.63 -4.26 1.03
C ILE A 105 -7.58 -5.36 0.56
N GLU A 106 -8.52 -5.03 -0.34
CA GLU A 106 -9.25 -6.07 -1.04
C GLU A 106 -8.29 -6.76 -2.01
N PRO A 107 -8.07 -8.08 -1.89
CA PRO A 107 -7.34 -8.78 -2.92
C PRO A 107 -8.10 -8.61 -4.24
N ALA A 108 -7.39 -8.26 -5.32
CA ALA A 108 -8.01 -8.22 -6.65
C ALA A 108 -8.79 -9.53 -6.88
N ARG A 109 -10.12 -9.43 -6.97
CA ARG A 109 -11.00 -10.55 -7.33
C ARG A 109 -10.68 -10.92 -8.77
N THR A 110 -9.75 -11.87 -8.92
CA THR A 110 -9.61 -12.71 -10.11
C THR A 110 -8.64 -13.84 -9.74
N PRO A 111 -9.14 -15.00 -9.29
CA PRO A 111 -8.31 -16.21 -9.19
C PRO A 111 -7.60 -16.49 -10.53
N GLU A 112 -8.21 -16.13 -11.67
CA GLU A 112 -7.62 -16.24 -12.99
C GLU A 112 -6.38 -15.38 -13.23
N ASN A 113 -6.21 -14.19 -12.62
CA ASN A 113 -5.02 -13.36 -12.87
C ASN A 113 -3.81 -13.83 -12.07
N ARG A 114 -4.02 -14.33 -10.84
CA ARG A 114 -2.98 -15.03 -10.07
C ARG A 114 -2.66 -16.39 -10.69
N ALA A 115 -3.67 -17.16 -11.11
CA ALA A 115 -3.48 -18.42 -11.82
C ALA A 115 -2.77 -18.21 -13.16
N ALA A 116 -3.15 -17.20 -13.95
CA ALA A 116 -2.49 -16.84 -15.21
C ALA A 116 -1.06 -16.35 -14.97
N ALA A 117 -0.79 -15.58 -13.91
CA ALA A 117 0.58 -15.19 -13.54
C ALA A 117 1.43 -16.39 -13.05
N VAL A 118 0.81 -17.38 -12.41
CA VAL A 118 1.44 -18.65 -12.02
C VAL A 118 1.68 -19.54 -13.25
N LEU A 119 0.73 -19.64 -14.18
CA LEU A 119 0.84 -20.38 -15.44
C LEU A 119 1.86 -19.75 -16.40
N LYS A 120 1.96 -18.42 -16.44
CA LYS A 120 3.00 -17.68 -17.18
C LYS A 120 4.41 -17.88 -16.62
N LYS A 121 4.58 -18.46 -15.43
CA LYS A 121 5.88 -19.03 -15.02
C LYS A 121 6.04 -20.36 -15.75
N THR A 122 6.76 -20.33 -16.86
CA THR A 122 7.06 -21.52 -17.66
C THR A 122 7.55 -22.67 -16.76
N PRO A 123 7.06 -23.92 -16.92
CA PRO A 123 7.48 -25.08 -16.12
C PRO A 123 9.01 -25.23 -16.00
N ALA A 124 9.74 -24.83 -17.04
CA ALA A 124 11.21 -24.78 -17.07
C ALA A 124 11.85 -23.92 -15.95
N LYS A 125 11.24 -22.79 -15.55
CA LYS A 125 11.76 -21.94 -14.46
C LYS A 125 11.56 -22.58 -13.07
N LEU A 126 10.49 -23.35 -12.89
CA LEU A 126 10.23 -24.09 -11.65
C LEU A 126 11.17 -25.31 -11.54
N ILE A 127 11.38 -26.03 -12.65
CA ILE A 127 12.33 -27.15 -12.74
C ILE A 127 13.76 -26.68 -12.44
N ARG A 128 14.22 -25.57 -13.06
CA ARG A 128 15.55 -25.00 -12.80
C ARG A 128 15.76 -24.57 -11.34
N LYS A 129 14.71 -24.03 -10.68
CA LYS A 129 14.77 -23.68 -9.25
C LYS A 129 14.91 -24.92 -8.36
N ARG A 130 14.17 -25.98 -8.68
CA ARG A 130 14.22 -27.26 -7.95
C ARG A 130 15.58 -27.94 -8.11
N PHE A 131 16.15 -27.98 -9.31
CA PHE A 131 17.49 -28.54 -9.55
C PHE A 131 18.61 -27.75 -8.87
N LYS A 132 18.51 -26.41 -8.81
CA LYS A 132 19.47 -25.61 -8.04
C LYS A 132 19.40 -25.93 -6.55
N PHE A 133 18.20 -26.02 -5.98
CA PHE A 133 18.00 -26.33 -4.56
C PHE A 133 18.49 -27.73 -4.18
N VAL A 134 18.29 -28.74 -5.04
CA VAL A 134 18.77 -30.11 -4.81
C VAL A 134 20.30 -30.20 -4.90
N LYS A 135 20.97 -29.39 -5.73
CA LYS A 135 22.44 -29.32 -5.81
C LYS A 135 23.11 -28.53 -4.68
N THR A 136 22.35 -27.86 -3.81
CA THR A 136 22.91 -27.05 -2.70
C THR A 136 22.78 -27.73 -1.33
N LYS A 137 22.37 -29.00 -1.30
CA LYS A 137 22.49 -29.91 -0.15
C LYS A 137 23.56 -30.94 -0.45
#